data_AF-A0A2T6ID53-F1
#
_entry.id   AF-A0A2T6ID53-F1
#
_cell.length_a   1.000
_cell.length_b   1.000
_cell.length_c   1.000
_cell.angle_alpha   90.00
_cell.angle_beta   90.00
_cell.angle_gamma   90.00
#
_symmetry.space_group_name_H-M   'P 1'
#
loop_
_entity.id
_entity.type
_entity.pdbx_description
1 polymer ?
#
loop_
_entity_poly.entity_id
_entity_poly.type
_entity_poly.pdbx_seq_one_letter_code
_entity_poly.pdbx_strand_id
1 'polypeptide(L)'
;MVQKETIHPRKSYKMNSSCADILLFAAYKWQISKPSLLADGKDVMDGTTTSKYWLDIQLRWGDFDSHDIERYCRSKFLDYTTDNMSIYPSPTGVLLGVDLAYNLHSGFGNWFPGLKPLMQRAMNKIMK
;
A
#
# COMPACT_ATOMS: atom_id res chain seq x y z
N MET A 1 2.05 -17.75 2.30
CA MET A 1 0.63 -17.77 2.72
C MET A 1 0.05 -16.38 2.56
N VAL A 2 -1.23 -16.27 2.18
CA VAL A 2 -1.96 -14.99 2.08
C VAL A 2 -3.09 -15.03 3.11
N GLN A 3 -3.19 -13.99 3.93
CA GLN A 3 -4.18 -13.89 5.00
C GLN A 3 -4.88 -12.53 4.91
N LYS A 4 -6.21 -12.56 4.84
CA LYS A 4 -7.03 -11.34 5.01
C LYS A 4 -7.24 -11.12 6.50
N GLU A 5 -6.98 -9.91 6.98
CA GLU A 5 -7.14 -9.57 8.39
C GLU A 5 -8.61 -9.34 8.75
N THR A 6 -8.92 -9.51 10.04
CA THR A 6 -10.24 -9.15 10.57
C THR A 6 -10.26 -7.64 10.81
N ILE A 7 -11.03 -6.92 10.00
CA ILE A 7 -11.01 -5.46 9.97
C ILE A 7 -12.16 -4.86 10.79
N HIS A 8 -11.87 -3.78 11.51
CA HIS A 8 -12.87 -3.02 12.23
C HIS A 8 -13.93 -2.47 11.24
N PRO A 9 -15.25 -2.54 11.54
CA PRO A 9 -16.31 -2.16 10.58
C PRO A 9 -16.21 -0.72 10.04
N ARG A 10 -15.53 0.15 10.79
CA ARG A 10 -15.35 1.59 10.46
C ARG A 10 -14.00 1.93 9.83
N LYS A 11 -13.13 0.94 9.59
CA LYS A 11 -11.76 1.19 9.09
C LYS A 11 -11.78 1.83 7.70
N SER A 12 -12.68 1.40 6.82
CA SER A 12 -12.75 1.81 5.42
C SER A 12 -12.97 3.31 5.19
N TYR A 13 -13.52 4.02 6.18
CA TYR A 13 -13.76 5.46 6.13
C TYR A 13 -13.05 6.22 7.26
N LYS A 14 -12.13 5.56 7.98
CA LYS A 14 -11.31 6.20 9.01
C LYS A 14 -10.08 6.81 8.34
N MET A 15 -10.05 8.14 8.28
CA MET A 15 -9.02 8.87 7.51
C MET A 15 -7.79 9.30 8.33
N ASN A 16 -7.81 9.09 9.66
CA ASN A 16 -6.76 9.53 10.58
C ASN A 16 -5.83 8.42 11.08
N SER A 17 -6.20 7.14 10.94
CA SER A 17 -5.32 6.00 11.16
C SER A 17 -5.80 4.76 10.44
N SER A 18 -4.90 3.81 10.22
CA SER A 18 -5.17 2.60 9.46
C SER A 18 -4.51 1.35 10.06
N CYS A 19 -4.76 0.21 9.43
CA CYS A 19 -4.13 -1.08 9.71
C CYS A 19 -4.04 -1.90 8.42
N ALA A 20 -3.23 -2.96 8.43
CA ALA A 20 -3.11 -3.88 7.29
C ALA A 20 -4.43 -4.59 6.98
N ASP A 21 -4.81 -4.65 5.71
CA ASP A 21 -5.96 -5.44 5.24
C ASP A 21 -5.58 -6.88 4.88
N ILE A 22 -4.39 -7.05 4.30
CA ILE A 22 -3.89 -8.34 3.84
C ILE A 22 -2.45 -8.50 4.30
N LEU A 23 -2.14 -9.67 4.84
CA LEU A 23 -0.79 -10.09 5.19
C LEU A 23 -0.32 -11.20 4.27
N LEU A 24 0.92 -11.06 3.81
CA LEU A 24 1.65 -12.03 3.05
C LEU A 24 2.78 -12.58 3.91
N PHE A 25 2.85 -13.91 3.99
CA PHE A 25 3.93 -14.63 4.65
C PHE A 25 4.79 -15.31 3.59
N ALA A 26 6.07 -14.93 3.58
CA ALA A 26 7.03 -15.44 2.63
C ALA A 26 7.45 -16.88 3.01
N ALA A 27 7.55 -17.77 2.01
CA ALA A 27 8.11 -19.12 2.23
C ALA A 27 9.63 -19.06 2.48
N TYR A 28 10.29 -18.06 1.88
CA TYR A 28 11.68 -17.68 2.12
C TYR A 28 11.77 -16.15 2.13
N LYS A 29 12.77 -15.59 2.81
CA LYS A 29 12.92 -14.13 2.96
C LYS A 29 12.92 -13.42 1.59
N TRP A 30 12.06 -12.41 1.45
CA TRP A 30 12.04 -11.55 0.27
C TRP A 30 13.01 -10.38 0.45
N GLN A 31 13.79 -10.08 -0.58
CA GLN A 31 14.51 -8.82 -0.70
C GLN A 31 13.52 -7.70 -0.97
N ILE A 32 13.69 -6.57 -0.29
CA ILE A 32 12.75 -5.46 -0.32
C ILE A 32 13.46 -4.19 -0.82
N SER A 33 12.75 -3.39 -1.60
CA SER A 33 13.19 -2.08 -2.04
C SER A 33 12.96 -1.00 -0.99
N LYS A 34 13.66 0.12 -1.15
CA LYS A 34 13.22 1.39 -0.54
C LYS A 34 11.80 1.73 -1.01
N PRO A 35 11.01 2.46 -0.20
CA PRO A 35 9.67 2.87 -0.60
C PRO A 35 9.69 3.70 -1.89
N SER A 36 8.84 3.33 -2.86
CA SER A 36 8.73 4.00 -4.16
C SER A 36 7.29 3.93 -4.68
N LEU A 37 6.98 4.70 -5.73
CA LEU A 37 5.65 4.69 -6.34
C LEU A 37 5.43 3.42 -7.15
N LEU A 38 4.16 3.03 -7.29
CA LEU A 38 3.75 1.89 -8.12
C LEU A 38 4.16 2.06 -9.59
N ALA A 39 4.16 3.30 -10.09
CA ALA A 39 4.55 3.63 -11.46
C ALA A 39 6.07 3.72 -11.67
N ASP A 40 6.88 3.76 -10.61
CA ASP A 40 8.33 3.89 -10.73
C ASP A 40 8.95 2.63 -11.34
N GLY A 41 9.67 2.79 -12.45
CA GLY A 41 10.25 1.69 -13.22
C GLY A 41 11.60 1.15 -12.72
N LYS A 42 12.20 1.77 -11.69
CA LYS A 42 13.50 1.35 -11.14
C LYS A 42 13.46 1.30 -9.62
N ASP A 43 13.39 0.10 -9.08
CA ASP A 43 13.48 -0.12 -7.64
C ASP A 43 14.93 -0.20 -7.19
N VAL A 44 15.22 0.50 -6.09
CA VAL A 44 16.51 0.43 -5.41
C VAL A 44 16.36 -0.51 -4.22
N MET A 45 16.96 -1.69 -4.34
CA MET A 45 17.07 -2.65 -3.24
C MET A 45 18.13 -2.16 -2.26
N ASP A 46 17.84 -2.19 -0.97
CA ASP A 46 18.78 -1.74 0.08
C ASP A 46 19.37 -2.90 0.91
N GLY A 47 19.11 -4.14 0.49
CA GLY A 47 19.54 -5.35 1.19
C GLY A 47 18.64 -5.75 2.37
N THR A 48 17.60 -4.97 2.65
CA THR A 48 16.60 -5.33 3.66
C THR A 48 15.82 -6.56 3.21
N THR A 49 15.62 -7.49 4.13
CA THR A 49 14.81 -8.69 3.87
C THR A 49 13.62 -8.77 4.81
N THR A 50 12.52 -9.35 4.33
CA THR A 50 11.32 -9.56 5.14
C THR A 50 10.72 -10.95 4.95
N SER A 51 10.05 -11.45 5.99
CA SER A 51 9.22 -12.66 5.97
C SER A 51 7.72 -12.35 6.06
N LYS A 52 7.36 -11.10 6.40
CA LYS A 52 5.98 -10.62 6.52
C LYS A 52 5.83 -9.33 5.72
N TYR A 53 4.75 -9.21 4.97
CA TYR A 53 4.48 -8.05 4.14
C TYR A 53 3.00 -7.70 4.20
N TRP A 54 2.67 -6.43 4.36
CA TRP A 54 1.28 -5.99 4.45
C TRP A 54 0.84 -5.19 3.22
N LEU A 55 -0.47 -5.25 2.96
CA LEU A 55 -1.18 -4.40 2.02
C LEU A 55 -2.24 -3.61 2.79
N ASP A 56 -2.29 -2.31 2.57
CA ASP A 56 -3.32 -1.42 3.09
C ASP A 56 -4.05 -0.74 1.93
N ILE A 57 -5.36 -0.93 1.83
CA ILE A 57 -6.20 -0.41 0.77
C ILE A 57 -6.96 0.80 1.31
N GLN A 58 -6.64 1.96 0.76
CA GLN A 58 -7.21 3.24 1.12
C GLN A 58 -8.18 3.71 0.06
N LEU A 59 -9.36 4.11 0.50
CA LEU A 59 -10.36 4.75 -0.34
C LEU A 59 -10.33 6.25 -0.05
N ARG A 60 -10.47 7.06 -1.10
CA ARG A 60 -10.68 8.49 -0.99
C ARG A 60 -11.75 8.95 -1.96
N TRP A 61 -12.29 10.13 -1.67
CA TRP A 61 -13.13 10.89 -2.58
C TRP A 61 -12.43 12.22 -2.85
N GLY A 62 -11.80 12.35 -4.02
CA GLY A 62 -11.11 13.59 -4.40
C GLY A 62 -12.06 14.75 -4.65
N ASP A 63 -11.51 15.96 -4.58
CA ASP A 63 -12.16 17.21 -4.99
C ASP A 63 -11.30 17.91 -6.06
N PHE A 64 -11.77 19.07 -6.52
CA PHE A 64 -11.11 19.82 -7.58
C PHE A 64 -9.65 20.19 -7.24
N ASP A 65 -9.37 20.56 -5.99
CA ASP A 65 -8.06 21.04 -5.55
C ASP A 65 -7.15 19.88 -5.11
N SER A 66 -7.73 18.78 -4.64
CA SER A 66 -7.06 17.61 -4.10
C SER A 66 -7.60 16.33 -4.75
N HIS A 67 -6.93 15.88 -5.81
CA HIS A 67 -7.21 14.63 -6.51
C HIS A 67 -5.94 13.87 -6.94
N ASP A 68 -4.74 14.36 -6.57
CA ASP A 68 -3.49 13.63 -6.80
C ASP A 68 -3.41 12.41 -5.87
N ILE A 69 -3.66 11.22 -6.43
CA ILE A 69 -3.66 9.96 -5.70
C ILE A 69 -2.26 9.50 -5.31
N GLU A 70 -1.23 9.82 -6.10
CA GLU A 70 0.15 9.40 -5.84
C GLU A 70 0.72 10.13 -4.63
N ARG A 71 0.52 11.46 -4.61
CA ARG A 71 0.88 12.31 -3.48
C ARG A 71 0.15 11.88 -2.21
N TYR A 72 -1.13 11.54 -2.32
CA TYR A 72 -1.92 11.03 -1.19
C TYR A 72 -1.37 9.71 -0.64
N CYS A 73 -1.12 8.73 -1.50
CA CYS A 73 -0.59 7.43 -1.07
C CYS A 73 0.75 7.58 -0.36
N ARG A 74 1.64 8.42 -0.90
CA ARG A 74 2.94 8.70 -0.29
C ARG A 74 2.79 9.37 1.08
N SER A 75 1.97 10.42 1.17
CA SER A 75 1.73 11.12 2.45
C SER A 75 1.19 10.16 3.50
N LYS A 76 0.12 9.42 3.18
CA LYS A 76 -0.51 8.49 4.13
C LYS A 76 0.39 7.34 4.54
N PHE A 77 1.20 6.82 3.61
CA PHE A 77 2.17 5.79 3.96
C PHE A 77 3.18 6.31 4.98
N LEU A 78 3.76 7.50 4.76
CA LEU A 78 4.74 8.09 5.68
C LEU A 78 4.10 8.45 7.03
N ASP A 79 2.89 9.02 7.01
CA ASP A 79 2.14 9.36 8.23
C ASP A 79 1.80 8.09 9.04
N TYR A 80 1.19 7.08 8.42
CA TYR A 80 0.72 5.89 9.15
C TYR A 80 1.83 4.94 9.57
N THR A 81 2.95 4.89 8.87
CA THR A 81 4.09 4.05 9.28
C THR A 81 4.94 4.69 10.38
N THR A 82 4.76 5.98 10.66
CA THR A 82 5.47 6.70 11.74
C THR A 82 4.58 7.03 12.94
N ASP A 83 3.26 7.04 12.76
CA ASP A 83 2.27 7.27 13.82
C ASP A 83 2.08 6.03 14.72
N ASN A 84 1.81 6.28 16.00
CA ASN A 84 1.56 5.24 17.02
C ASN A 84 0.11 4.74 17.02
N MET A 85 -0.84 5.43 16.37
CA MET A 85 -2.24 4.96 16.30
C MET A 85 -2.46 3.90 15.23
N SER A 86 -1.64 3.88 14.19
CA SER A 86 -1.73 2.92 13.08
C SER A 86 -0.86 1.71 13.40
N ILE A 87 -1.42 0.50 13.24
CA ILE A 87 -0.73 -0.73 13.63
C ILE A 87 -0.51 -1.60 12.39
N TYR A 88 0.76 -1.78 12.04
CA TYR A 88 1.20 -2.70 11.00
C TYR A 88 2.06 -3.81 11.61
N PRO A 89 1.87 -5.08 11.22
CA PRO A 89 2.56 -6.23 11.83
C PRO A 89 3.99 -6.46 11.31
N SER A 90 4.44 -5.64 10.36
CA SER A 90 5.81 -5.62 9.84
C SER A 90 6.18 -4.22 9.35
N PRO A 91 7.47 -3.84 9.31
CA PRO A 91 7.90 -2.54 8.80
C PRO A 91 7.82 -2.42 7.27
N THR A 92 7.60 -3.53 6.57
CA THR A 92 7.55 -3.59 5.10
C THR A 92 6.14 -3.86 4.60
N GLY A 93 5.68 -3.03 3.67
CA GLY A 93 4.39 -3.21 2.98
C GLY A 93 4.13 -2.10 1.98
N VAL A 94 2.91 -2.07 1.44
CA VAL A 94 2.47 -1.03 0.50
C VAL A 94 1.07 -0.56 0.83
N LEU A 95 0.89 0.75 0.72
CA LEU A 95 -0.41 1.41 0.77
C LEU A 95 -0.87 1.66 -0.66
N LEU A 96 -2.01 1.10 -1.02
CA LEU A 96 -2.69 1.29 -2.30
C LEU A 96 -3.85 2.25 -2.09
N GLY A 97 -3.95 3.28 -2.92
CA GLY A 97 -5.03 4.25 -2.87
C GLY A 97 -5.91 4.16 -4.11
N VAL A 98 -7.22 4.28 -3.90
CA VAL A 98 -8.22 4.43 -4.96
C VAL A 98 -9.01 5.72 -4.74
N ASP A 99 -9.00 6.60 -5.73
CA ASP A 99 -9.88 7.77 -5.78
C ASP A 99 -11.18 7.39 -6.49
N LEU A 100 -12.26 7.35 -5.71
CA LEU A 100 -13.59 6.96 -6.18
C LEU A 100 -14.25 8.04 -7.03
N ALA A 101 -13.87 9.32 -6.87
CA ALA A 101 -14.47 10.41 -7.63
C ALA A 101 -13.86 10.52 -9.04
N TYR A 102 -12.55 10.28 -9.15
CA TYR A 102 -11.79 10.41 -10.41
C TYR A 102 -11.42 9.07 -11.07
N ASN A 103 -11.80 7.94 -10.47
CA ASN A 103 -11.45 6.59 -10.94
C ASN A 103 -9.93 6.39 -11.13
N LEU A 104 -9.13 7.00 -10.26
CA LEU A 104 -7.67 6.93 -10.28
C LEU A 104 -7.18 5.98 -9.18
N HIS A 105 -6.04 5.34 -9.41
CA HIS A 105 -5.39 4.51 -8.40
C HIS A 105 -3.88 4.71 -8.44
N SER A 106 -3.23 4.54 -7.30
CA SER A 106 -1.77 4.43 -7.22
C SER A 106 -1.39 3.67 -5.96
N GLY A 107 -0.09 3.54 -5.71
CA GLY A 107 0.42 2.92 -4.50
C GLY A 107 1.80 3.45 -4.15
N PHE A 108 2.10 3.49 -2.86
CA PHE A 108 3.41 3.84 -2.36
C PHE A 108 3.81 2.89 -1.22
N GLY A 109 5.05 2.41 -1.28
CA GLY A 109 5.58 1.55 -0.25
C GLY A 109 6.75 0.71 -0.75
N ASN A 110 7.06 -0.32 0.00
CA ASN A 110 8.17 -1.24 -0.26
C ASN A 110 7.79 -2.28 -1.33
N TRP A 111 8.73 -2.67 -2.17
CA TRP A 111 8.46 -3.65 -3.24
C TRP A 111 9.44 -4.81 -3.17
N PHE A 112 8.92 -6.04 -3.31
CA PHE A 112 9.75 -7.20 -3.62
C PHE A 112 9.69 -7.51 -5.13
N PRO A 113 10.69 -8.21 -5.68
CA PRO A 113 10.74 -8.53 -7.11
C PRO A 113 9.45 -9.17 -7.63
N GLY A 114 8.90 -8.59 -8.71
CA GLY A 114 7.68 -9.07 -9.36
C GLY A 114 6.36 -8.50 -8.80
N LEU A 115 6.37 -7.86 -7.63
CA LEU A 115 5.13 -7.32 -7.04
C LEU A 115 4.57 -6.14 -7.85
N LYS A 116 5.39 -5.15 -8.23
CA LYS A 116 4.92 -3.99 -9.01
C LYS A 116 4.17 -4.37 -10.29
N PRO A 117 4.75 -5.16 -11.22
CA PRO A 117 4.05 -5.50 -12.46
C PRO A 117 2.79 -6.32 -12.20
N LEU A 118 2.75 -7.14 -11.14
CA LEU A 118 1.54 -7.84 -10.71
C LEU A 118 0.47 -6.84 -10.26
N MET A 119 0.82 -5.90 -9.37
CA MET A 119 -0.10 -4.91 -8.83
C MET A 119 -0.65 -3.97 -9.90
N GLN A 120 0.20 -3.50 -10.82
CA GLN A 120 -0.25 -2.68 -11.95
C GLN A 120 -1.30 -3.40 -12.80
N ARG A 121 -1.04 -4.67 -13.15
CA ARG A 121 -2.00 -5.49 -13.93
C ARG A 121 -3.28 -5.79 -13.14
N ALA A 122 -3.15 -6.07 -11.85
CA ALA A 122 -4.28 -6.36 -10.97
C ALA A 122 -5.19 -5.13 -10.81
N MET A 123 -4.63 -3.97 -10.49
CA MET A 123 -5.41 -2.73 -10.33
C MET A 123 -6.09 -2.30 -11.64
N ASN A 124 -5.39 -2.38 -12.78
CA ASN A 124 -5.99 -2.12 -14.09
C ASN A 124 -7.15 -3.05 -14.43
N LYS A 125 -7.18 -4.26 -13.86
CA LYS A 125 -8.30 -5.20 -14.02
C LYS A 125 -9.43 -4.92 -13.02
N ILE A 126 -9.10 -4.50 -11.80
CA ILE A 126 -10.08 -4.19 -10.73
C ILE A 126 -10.85 -2.91 -11.04
N MET A 127 -10.22 -1.92 -11.68
CA MET A 127 -10.82 -0.62 -12.00
C MET A 127 -11.68 -0.64 -13.27
N LYS A 128 -11.89 -1.80 -13.89
CA LYS A 128 -12.74 -2.04 -15.06
C LYS A 128 -13.98 -2.83 -14.66
#